data_AF-A0A9P6RL27-F1
#
_entry.id   AF-A0A9P6RL27-F1
#
_cell.length_a   1.000
_cell.length_b   1.000
_cell.length_c   1.000
_cell.angle_alpha   90.00
_cell.angle_beta   90.00
_cell.angle_gamma   90.00
#
_symmetry.space_group_name_H-M   'P 1'
#
loop_
_entity.id
_entity.type
_entity.pdbx_description
1 polymer ?
#
loop_
_entity_poly.entity_id
_entity_poly.type
_entity_poly.pdbx_seq_one_letter_code
_entity_poly.pdbx_strand_id
1 'polypeptide(L)' 'MKITITLAMMAALAAILIASPVEARNRWECASDCADAWRKCVKEHGPQCDYELSQCSMDCDG' A
#
# COMPACT_ATOMS: atom_id res chain seq x y z
N MET A 1 -9.53 9.02 -39.06
CA MET A 1 -9.49 9.67 -37.72
C MET A 1 -10.31 8.89 -36.68
N LYS A 2 -10.00 7.60 -36.42
CA LYS A 2 -10.69 6.80 -35.37
C LYS A 2 -9.73 5.95 -34.54
N ILE A 3 -8.53 5.64 -35.06
CA ILE A 3 -7.55 4.74 -34.44
C ILE A 3 -6.71 5.46 -33.36
N THR A 4 -6.51 6.77 -33.49
CA THR A 4 -5.72 7.57 -32.54
C THR A 4 -6.39 7.73 -31.17
N ILE A 5 -7.72 7.74 -31.11
CA ILE A 5 -8.47 7.92 -29.87
C ILE A 5 -8.36 6.66 -28.98
N THR A 6 -8.36 5.48 -29.61
CA THR A 6 -8.25 4.20 -28.90
C THR A 6 -6.88 4.00 -28.26
N LEU A 7 -5.81 4.43 -28.93
CA LEU A 7 -4.45 4.33 -28.41
C LEU A 7 -4.23 5.23 -27.19
N ALA A 8 -4.79 6.45 -27.22
CA ALA A 8 -4.69 7.39 -26.11
C ALA A 8 -5.46 6.90 -24.86
N MET A 9 -6.61 6.25 -25.04
CA MET A 9 -7.36 5.65 -23.93
C MET A 9 -6.63 4.47 -23.29
N MET A 10 -5.97 3.61 -24.08
CA MET A 10 -5.18 2.50 -23.51
C MET A 10 -3.95 3.01 -22.76
N ALA A 11 -3.27 4.04 -23.25
CA ALA A 11 -2.14 4.66 -22.56
C ALA A 11 -2.58 5.33 -21.25
N ALA A 12 -3.75 5.97 -21.21
CA ALA A 12 -4.31 6.55 -20.00
C ALA A 12 -4.73 5.48 -18.96
N LEU A 13 -5.34 4.37 -19.40
CA LEU A 13 -5.68 3.25 -18.52
C LEU A 13 -4.44 2.56 -17.96
N ALA A 14 -3.38 2.41 -18.76
CA ALA A 14 -2.09 1.92 -18.29
C ALA A 14 -1.48 2.88 -17.25
N ALA A 15 -1.60 4.20 -17.43
CA ALA A 15 -1.14 5.19 -16.46
C ALA A 15 -1.94 5.18 -15.15
N ILE A 16 -3.24 4.90 -15.18
CA ILE A 16 -4.10 4.84 -13.97
C ILE A 16 -3.83 3.57 -13.14
N LEU A 17 -3.44 2.46 -13.78
CA LEU A 17 -3.05 1.22 -13.09
C LEU A 17 -1.65 1.32 -12.45
N ILE A 18 -0.92 2.41 -12.71
CA ILE A 18 0.37 2.73 -12.12
C ILE A 18 0.10 3.71 -10.97
N ALA A 19 -0.58 3.27 -9.91
CA ALA A 19 0.00 3.57 -8.60
C ALA A 19 1.42 3.00 -8.71
N SER A 20 2.45 3.84 -8.65
CA SER A 20 3.75 3.42 -9.17
C SER A 20 4.12 2.08 -8.53
N PRO A 21 4.61 1.09 -9.28
CA PRO A 21 4.99 -0.20 -8.70
C PRO A 21 5.97 -0.01 -7.52
N VAL A 22 6.67 1.12 -7.50
CA VAL A 22 7.46 1.63 -6.39
C VAL A 22 6.60 2.02 -5.18
N GLU A 23 5.57 2.86 -5.32
CA GLU A 23 4.63 3.18 -4.24
C GLU A 23 3.90 1.94 -3.71
N ALA A 24 3.42 1.07 -4.60
CA ALA A 24 2.76 -0.17 -4.19
C ALA A 24 3.70 -1.08 -3.39
N ARG A 25 4.97 -1.17 -3.80
CA ARG A 25 6.01 -1.90 -3.08
C ARG A 25 6.33 -1.25 -1.74
N ASN A 26 6.50 0.07 -1.70
CA ASN A 26 6.80 0.81 -0.47
C ASN A 26 5.67 0.67 0.56
N ARG A 27 4.41 0.73 0.11
CA ARG A 27 3.23 0.48 0.97
C ARG A 27 3.23 -0.93 1.52
N TRP A 28 3.55 -1.92 0.69
CA TRP A 28 3.64 -3.32 1.12
C TRP A 28 4.77 -3.55 2.12
N GLU A 29 5.97 -3.00 1.86
CA GLU A 29 7.12 -3.09 2.77
C GLU A 29 6.78 -2.41 4.11
N CYS A 30 6.18 -1.23 4.09
CA CYS A 30 5.71 -0.51 5.29
C CYS A 30 4.68 -1.33 6.10
N ALA A 31 3.66 -1.88 5.43
CA ALA A 31 2.65 -2.71 6.09
C ALA A 31 3.25 -4.01 6.68
N SER A 32 4.25 -4.59 6.02
CA SER A 32 4.99 -5.76 6.53
C SER A 32 5.75 -5.43 7.83
N ASP A 33 6.45 -4.30 7.86
CA ASP A 33 7.19 -3.85 9.04
C ASP A 33 6.25 -3.57 10.23
N CYS A 34 5.09 -2.93 9.97
CA CYS A 34 4.05 -2.72 10.97
C CYS A 34 3.52 -4.04 11.54
N ALA A 35 3.29 -5.04 10.68
CA ALA A 35 2.81 -6.36 11.10
C ALA A 35 3.84 -7.10 11.96
N ASP A 36 5.13 -7.00 11.64
CA ASP A 36 6.19 -7.61 12.43
C ASP A 36 6.40 -6.91 13.78
N ALA A 37 6.32 -5.58 13.81
CA ALA A 37 6.32 -4.82 15.06
C ALA A 37 5.14 -5.22 15.95
N TRP A 38 3.94 -5.36 15.38
CA TRP A 38 2.76 -5.82 16.11
C TRP A 38 2.92 -7.25 16.63
N ARG A 39 3.41 -8.20 15.82
CA ARG A 39 3.66 -9.57 16.29
C ARG A 39 4.60 -9.60 17.49
N LYS A 40 5.64 -8.76 17.47
CA LYS A 40 6.56 -8.62 18.61
C LYS A 40 5.86 -8.03 19.83
N CYS A 41 5.08 -6.97 19.63
CA CYS A 41 4.34 -6.33 20.72
C CYS A 41 3.31 -7.27 21.35
N VAL A 42 2.54 -8.02 20.55
CA VAL A 42 1.56 -9.00 21.07
C VAL A 42 2.23 -10.10 21.90
N LYS A 43 3.44 -10.50 21.50
CA LYS A 43 4.23 -11.46 22.27
C LYS A 43 4.66 -10.92 23.63
N GLU A 44 4.89 -9.62 23.75
CA GLU A 44 5.40 -8.96 24.97
C GLU A 44 4.28 -8.42 25.88
N HIS A 45 3.21 -7.88 25.30
CA HIS A 45 2.15 -7.12 25.99
C HIS A 45 0.74 -7.66 25.77
N GLY A 46 0.57 -8.71 24.95
CA GLY A 46 -0.74 -9.25 24.61
C GLY A 46 -1.52 -8.34 23.64
N PRO A 47 -2.85 -8.35 23.64
CA PRO A 47 -3.67 -7.70 22.60
C PRO A 47 -3.72 -6.17 22.67
N GLN A 48 -2.87 -5.51 23.47
CA GLN A 48 -2.88 -4.06 23.65
C GLN A 48 -2.29 -3.29 22.45
N CYS A 49 -1.67 -4.00 21.50
CA CYS A 49 -0.90 -3.42 20.40
C CYS A 49 -1.73 -3.15 19.13
N ASP A 50 -3.02 -3.51 19.11
CA ASP A 50 -3.88 -3.40 17.93
C ASP A 50 -4.10 -1.94 17.49
N TYR A 51 -4.13 -1.01 18.45
CA TYR A 51 -4.24 0.42 18.16
C TYR A 51 -3.03 0.95 17.38
N GLU A 52 -1.82 0.56 17.82
CA GLU A 52 -0.55 0.95 17.22
C GLU A 52 -0.39 0.36 15.82
N LEU A 53 -0.86 -0.87 15.60
CA LEU A 53 -0.92 -1.47 14.27
C LEU A 53 -1.85 -0.68 13.34
N SER A 54 -3.03 -0.29 13.82
CA SER A 54 -3.98 0.48 13.00
C SER A 54 -3.41 1.84 12.60
N GLN A 55 -2.70 2.52 13.52
CA GLN A 55 -2.01 3.77 13.22
C GLN A 55 -0.89 3.56 12.21
N CYS A 56 -0.03 2.57 12.44
CA CYS A 56 1.10 2.28 11.55
C CYS A 56 0.62 1.95 10.12
N SER A 57 -0.44 1.14 9.99
CA SER A 57 -1.04 0.83 8.69
C SER A 57 -1.65 2.07 8.00
N MET A 58 -2.27 2.98 8.76
CA MET A 58 -2.81 4.23 8.21
C MET A 58 -1.72 5.17 7.72
N ASP A 59 -0.58 5.25 8.43
CA ASP A 59 0.57 6.05 8.01
C ASP A 59 1.21 5.50 6.73
N CYS A 60 1.18 4.17 6.51
CA CYS A 60 1.63 3.56 5.27
C CYS A 60 0.71 3.87 4.07
N ASP A 61 -0.58 4.06 4.30
CA ASP A 61 -1.58 4.27 3.25
C ASP A 61 -1.77 5.73 2.80
N GLY A 62 -1.06 6.67 3.45
CA GLY A 62 -1.07 8.13 3.24
C GLY A 62 -1.51 8.65 1.88
#